data_AF-A0A4D6MQM6-F1
#
_entry.id   AF-A0A4D6MQM6-F1
#
_cell.length_a   1.000
_cell.length_b   1.000
_cell.length_c   1.000
_cell.angle_alpha   90.00
_cell.angle_beta   90.00
_cell.angle_gamma   90.00
#
_symmetry.space_group_name_H-M   'P 1'
#
loop_
_entity.id
_entity.type
_entity.pdbx_description
1 polymer ?
#
loop_
_entity_poly.entity_id
_entity_poly.type
_entity_poly.pdbx_seq_one_letter_code
_entity_poly.pdbx_strand_id
1 'polypeptide(L)'
;MFIKTRQGHPCRKGKVVDKETLDTISKLEGFMQNSSTENVEKTFESMFGKEKHGRVRCYGRTVTPSLFKRNQEIAAIKKGYDMKIDGMAKRIEGLETMMTLILKQQNPDLNEDDIEHMMSLAFGKENSVIAPRSSTSTHVLCFDQVDQEPQENTAEQMEE
;
A
#
# COMPACT_ATOMS: atom_id res chain seq x y z
N MET A 1 -23.24 28.36 -4.30
CA MET A 1 -21.93 27.99 -3.74
C MET A 1 -22.08 27.94 -2.23
N PHE A 2 -22.02 26.73 -1.65
CA PHE A 2 -22.25 26.51 -0.21
C PHE A 2 -20.99 26.68 0.63
N ILE A 3 -19.81 26.58 0.02
CA ILE A 3 -18.52 26.68 0.69
C ILE A 3 -17.74 27.83 0.08
N LYS A 4 -17.26 28.75 0.92
CA LYS A 4 -16.38 29.85 0.49
C LYS A 4 -15.01 29.67 1.14
N THR A 5 -14.01 29.33 0.33
CA THR A 5 -12.62 29.35 0.79
C THR A 5 -12.13 30.79 0.93
N ARG A 6 -11.21 31.04 1.87
CA ARG A 6 -10.53 32.33 1.95
C ARG A 6 -9.65 32.48 0.71
N GLN A 7 -10.16 33.23 -0.27
CA GLN A 7 -9.34 33.74 -1.36
C GLN A 7 -8.29 34.68 -0.76
N GLY A 8 -7.04 34.55 -1.19
CA GLY A 8 -6.00 35.49 -0.80
C GLY A 8 -6.41 36.92 -1.16
N HIS A 9 -5.99 37.90 -0.35
CA HIS A 9 -6.19 39.32 -0.69
C HIS A 9 -5.63 39.59 -2.10
N PRO A 10 -6.27 40.40 -2.97
CA PRO A 10 -5.78 40.65 -4.34
C PRO A 10 -4.30 41.08 -4.44
N CYS A 11 -3.73 41.66 -3.38
CA CYS A 11 -2.32 42.07 -3.31
C CYS A 11 -1.35 40.97 -2.84
N ARG A 12 -1.84 39.81 -2.40
CA ARG A 12 -1.03 38.64 -2.02
C ARG A 12 -1.40 37.52 -2.97
N LYS A 13 -0.48 37.11 -3.86
CA LYS A 13 -0.62 35.88 -4.65
C LYS A 13 -1.05 34.77 -3.70
N GLY A 14 -2.33 34.38 -3.76
CA GLY A 14 -2.87 33.35 -2.88
C GLY A 14 -2.08 32.07 -3.11
N LYS A 15 -1.88 31.27 -2.06
CA LYS A 15 -1.39 29.91 -2.27
C LYS A 15 -2.41 29.19 -3.12
N VAL A 16 -1.96 28.63 -4.26
CA VAL A 16 -2.80 27.77 -5.08
C VAL A 16 -3.27 26.63 -4.19
N VAL A 17 -4.58 26.43 -4.15
CA VAL A 17 -5.18 25.30 -3.42
C VAL A 17 -4.72 24.03 -4.14
N ASP A 18 -4.17 23.07 -3.40
CA ASP A 18 -3.71 21.81 -3.98
C ASP A 18 -4.89 20.99 -4.52
N LYS A 19 -4.61 20.09 -5.47
CA LYS A 19 -5.64 19.30 -6.14
C LYS A 19 -6.46 18.45 -5.17
N GLU A 20 -5.84 17.85 -4.15
CA GLU A 20 -6.55 17.04 -3.16
C GLU A 20 -7.53 17.89 -2.33
N THR A 21 -7.12 19.10 -1.96
CA THR A 21 -7.99 20.06 -1.27
C THR A 21 -9.14 20.52 -2.18
N LEU A 22 -8.90 20.75 -3.47
CA LEU A 22 -9.99 21.05 -4.42
C LEU A 22 -10.97 19.88 -4.55
N ASP A 23 -10.47 18.65 -4.72
CA ASP A 23 -11.30 17.44 -4.86
C ASP A 23 -12.16 17.20 -3.61
N THR A 24 -11.62 17.46 -2.42
CA THR A 24 -12.37 17.32 -1.16
C THR A 24 -13.44 18.40 -1.00
N ILE A 25 -13.16 19.65 -1.40
CA ILE A 25 -14.16 20.72 -1.44
C ILE A 25 -15.29 20.35 -2.40
N SER A 26 -14.98 19.89 -3.62
CA SER A 26 -16.01 19.50 -4.61
C SER A 26 -16.88 18.34 -4.12
N LYS A 27 -16.29 17.34 -3.45
CA LYS A 27 -17.07 16.25 -2.81
C LYS A 27 -18.02 16.80 -1.76
N LEU A 28 -17.53 17.68 -0.89
CA LEU A 28 -18.33 18.30 0.16
C LEU A 28 -19.48 19.13 -0.41
N GLU A 29 -19.23 19.92 -1.47
CA GLU A 29 -20.28 20.63 -2.20
C GLU A 29 -21.31 19.67 -2.79
N GLY A 30 -20.88 18.55 -3.37
CA GLY A 30 -21.78 17.52 -3.89
C GLY A 30 -22.69 16.91 -2.83
N PHE A 31 -22.16 16.60 -1.64
CA PHE A 31 -22.97 16.10 -0.52
C PHE A 31 -24.02 17.11 -0.06
N MET A 32 -23.66 18.40 -0.04
CA MET A 32 -24.56 19.49 0.33
C MET A 32 -25.58 19.84 -0.77
N GLN A 33 -25.25 19.59 -2.03
CA GLN A 33 -26.17 19.81 -3.16
C GLN A 33 -27.23 18.70 -3.24
N ASN A 34 -26.86 17.49 -2.83
CA ASN A 34 -27.73 16.31 -2.83
C ASN A 34 -28.60 16.21 -1.56
N SER A 35 -28.39 17.10 -0.59
CA SER A 35 -29.17 17.17 0.63
C SER A 35 -30.43 18.03 0.39
N SER A 36 -31.60 17.54 0.80
CA SER A 36 -32.85 18.30 0.82
C SER A 36 -32.76 19.39 1.90
N THR A 37 -33.42 20.53 1.71
CA THR A 37 -33.36 21.66 2.66
C THR A 37 -33.64 21.28 4.12
N GLU A 38 -34.46 20.25 4.36
CA GLU A 38 -34.76 19.71 5.70
C GLU A 38 -33.69 18.80 6.30
N ASN A 39 -32.78 18.25 5.49
CA ASN A 39 -31.74 17.32 5.95
C ASN A 39 -30.32 17.93 5.94
N VAL A 40 -30.15 19.18 5.49
CA VAL A 40 -28.86 19.88 5.44
C VAL A 40 -28.13 19.85 6.77
N GLU A 41 -28.83 20.12 7.88
CA GLU A 41 -28.23 20.15 9.22
C GLU A 41 -27.80 18.76 9.68
N LYS A 42 -28.61 17.73 9.41
CA LYS A 42 -28.27 16.32 9.69
C LYS A 42 -27.10 15.84 8.82
N THR A 43 -27.05 16.25 7.56
CA THR A 43 -25.93 15.98 6.66
C THR A 43 -24.66 16.67 7.15
N PHE A 44 -24.75 17.93 7.59
CA PHE A 44 -23.62 18.65 8.17
C PHE A 44 -23.13 17.98 9.46
N GLU A 45 -24.03 17.62 10.39
CA GLU A 45 -23.68 16.90 11.62
C GLU A 45 -23.07 15.53 11.31
N SER A 46 -23.57 14.81 10.30
CA SER A 46 -22.96 13.55 9.86
C SER A 46 -21.53 13.73 9.31
N MET A 47 -21.21 14.89 8.72
CA MET A 47 -19.91 15.16 8.11
C MET A 47 -18.90 15.78 9.08
N PHE A 48 -19.34 16.70 9.94
CA PHE A 48 -18.50 17.47 10.85
C PHE A 48 -18.68 17.09 12.33
N GLY A 49 -19.59 16.15 12.63
CA GLY A 49 -19.88 15.70 13.98
C GLY A 49 -20.38 16.84 14.85
N LYS A 50 -19.64 17.11 15.93
CA LYS A 50 -20.01 18.13 16.93
C LYS A 50 -19.62 19.55 16.53
N GLU A 51 -19.01 19.75 15.36
CA GLU A 51 -18.66 21.09 14.89
C GLU A 51 -19.94 21.89 14.61
N LYS A 52 -19.94 23.17 14.93
CA LYS A 52 -21.12 24.01 14.68
C LYS A 52 -21.14 24.47 13.22
N HIS A 53 -22.34 24.54 12.65
CA HIS A 53 -22.58 25.26 11.39
C HIS A 53 -21.97 26.68 11.47
N GLY A 54 -21.18 27.06 10.46
CA GLY A 54 -20.43 28.31 10.47
C GLY A 54 -19.05 28.19 9.83
N ARG A 55 -18.04 28.82 10.45
CA ARG A 55 -16.67 28.84 9.93
C ARG A 55 -15.90 27.61 10.41
N VAL A 56 -15.94 26.54 9.62
CA VAL A 56 -15.06 25.37 9.79
C VAL A 56 -13.62 25.77 9.45
N ARG A 57 -12.68 25.42 10.33
CA ARG A 57 -11.25 25.64 10.08
C ARG A 57 -10.61 24.31 9.70
N CYS A 58 -10.43 24.09 8.40
CA CYS A 58 -9.69 22.94 7.91
C CYS A 58 -8.20 23.16 8.16
N TYR A 59 -7.60 22.32 8.99
CA TYR A 59 -6.16 22.16 9.01
C TYR A 59 -5.85 21.16 7.89
N GLY A 60 -5.12 21.61 6.85
CA GLY A 60 -4.56 20.66 5.89
C GLY A 60 -3.71 19.63 6.62
N ARG A 61 -3.49 18.45 6.00
CA ARG A 61 -2.47 17.52 6.52
C ARG A 61 -1.16 18.30 6.63
N THR A 62 -0.66 18.48 7.85
CA THR A 62 0.69 19.03 8.04
C THR A 62 1.65 18.00 7.44
N VAL A 63 2.06 18.23 6.20
CA VAL A 63 3.13 17.44 5.59
C VAL A 63 4.40 17.84 6.32
N THR A 64 4.78 17.07 7.33
CA THR A 64 6.06 17.24 7.99
C THR A 64 7.17 16.94 6.98
N PRO A 65 8.33 17.61 7.06
CA PRO A 65 9.47 17.28 6.20
C PRO A 65 9.83 15.77 6.23
N SER A 66 9.61 15.12 7.39
CA SER A 66 9.79 13.67 7.55
C SER A 66 8.82 12.84 6.71
N LEU A 67 7.55 13.23 6.60
CA LEU A 67 6.55 12.53 5.78
C LEU A 67 6.91 12.64 4.29
N PHE A 68 7.35 13.82 3.84
CA PHE A 68 7.81 14.02 2.47
C PHE A 68 9.01 13.13 2.14
N LYS A 69 10.01 13.10 3.03
CA LYS A 69 11.20 12.24 2.88
C LYS A 69 10.83 10.75 2.81
N ARG A 70 9.93 10.29 3.69
CA ARG A 70 9.41 8.91 3.68
C ARG A 70 8.72 8.57 2.36
N ASN A 71 7.86 9.46 1.86
CA ASN A 71 7.16 9.22 0.60
C ASN A 71 8.12 9.16 -0.59
N GLN A 72 9.16 10.00 -0.60
CA GLN A 72 10.20 9.95 -1.62
C GLN A 72 11.00 8.64 -1.57
N GLU A 73 11.35 8.18 -0.37
CA GLU A 73 12.05 6.90 -0.17
C GLU A 73 11.19 5.73 -0.65
N ILE A 74 9.90 5.69 -0.31
CA ILE A 74 8.95 4.69 -0.81
C ILE A 74 8.90 4.70 -2.34
N ALA A 75 8.83 5.88 -2.96
CA ALA A 75 8.82 5.99 -4.41
C ALA A 75 10.14 5.50 -5.05
N ALA A 76 11.28 5.81 -4.45
CA ALA A 76 12.58 5.33 -4.91
C ALA A 76 12.71 3.81 -4.81
N ILE A 77 12.24 3.21 -3.71
CA ILE A 77 12.22 1.76 -3.51
C ILE A 77 11.36 1.08 -4.58
N LYS A 78 10.12 1.57 -4.80
CA LYS A 78 9.23 1.02 -5.83
C LYS A 78 9.88 1.05 -7.21
N LYS A 79 10.43 2.19 -7.61
CA LYS A 79 11.15 2.34 -8.87
C LYS A 79 12.32 1.37 -9.00
N GLY A 80 13.08 1.16 -7.92
CA GLY A 80 14.18 0.20 -7.89
C GLY A 80 13.71 -1.24 -8.13
N TYR A 81 12.59 -1.64 -7.53
CA TYR A 81 12.00 -2.96 -7.77
C TYR A 81 11.45 -3.09 -9.18
N ASP A 82 10.74 -2.08 -9.70
CA ASP A 82 10.22 -2.10 -11.07
C ASP A 82 11.35 -2.29 -12.09
N MET A 83 12.46 -1.58 -11.93
CA MET A 83 13.64 -1.75 -12.78
C MET A 83 14.26 -3.15 -12.68
N LYS A 84 14.28 -3.74 -11.48
CA LYS A 84 14.83 -5.09 -11.28
C LYS A 84 13.93 -6.15 -11.93
N ILE A 85 12.61 -6.01 -11.80
CA ILE A 85 11.63 -6.90 -12.41
C ILE A 85 11.71 -6.79 -13.93
N ASP A 86 11.76 -5.58 -14.48
CA ASP A 86 11.94 -5.33 -15.93
C ASP A 86 13.25 -5.98 -16.45
N GLY A 87 14.35 -5.81 -15.71
CA GLY A 87 15.62 -6.45 -16.05
C GLY A 87 15.56 -7.98 -16.02
N MET A 88 14.81 -8.56 -15.08
CA MET A 88 14.58 -10.01 -15.04
C MET A 88 13.69 -10.48 -16.19
N ALA A 89 12.61 -9.77 -16.49
CA ALA A 89 11.70 -10.09 -17.59
C ALA A 89 12.45 -10.15 -18.93
N LYS A 90 13.29 -9.15 -19.23
CA LYS A 90 14.13 -9.13 -20.45
C LYS A 90 15.12 -10.30 -20.52
N ARG A 91 15.66 -10.72 -19.38
CA ARG A 91 16.56 -11.89 -19.33
C ARG A 91 15.81 -13.19 -19.62
N ILE A 92 14.59 -13.33 -19.11
CA ILE A 92 13.73 -14.50 -19.36
C ILE A 92 13.31 -14.54 -20.83
N GLU A 93 12.86 -13.42 -21.39
CA GLU A 93 12.51 -13.28 -22.81
C GLU A 93 13.70 -13.67 -23.73
N GLY A 94 14.91 -13.23 -23.39
CA GLY A 94 16.12 -13.62 -24.11
C GLY A 94 16.41 -15.13 -24.04
N LEU A 95 16.16 -15.76 -22.89
CA LEU A 95 16.31 -17.22 -22.72
C LEU A 95 15.24 -18.00 -23.50
N GLU A 96 13.98 -17.55 -23.48
CA GLU A 96 12.87 -18.11 -24.25
C GLU A 96 13.18 -18.07 -25.76
N THR A 97 13.70 -16.94 -26.24
CA THR A 97 14.10 -16.76 -27.64
C THR A 97 15.22 -17.72 -28.03
N MET A 98 16.27 -17.84 -27.21
CA MET A 98 17.38 -18.76 -27.49
C MET A 98 16.91 -20.22 -27.48
N MET A 99 16.07 -20.60 -26.52
CA MET A 99 15.53 -21.96 -26.43
C MET A 99 14.67 -22.30 -27.64
N THR A 100 13.81 -21.37 -28.07
CA THR A 100 13.02 -21.50 -29.30
C THR A 100 13.91 -21.75 -30.52
N LEU A 101 14.98 -20.98 -30.68
CA LEU A 101 15.92 -21.12 -31.78
C LEU A 101 16.60 -22.51 -31.78
N ILE A 102 17.07 -22.96 -30.61
CA ILE A 102 17.73 -24.27 -30.47
C ILE A 102 16.76 -25.39 -30.83
N LEU A 103 15.51 -25.33 -30.34
CA LEU A 103 14.49 -26.34 -30.61
C LEU A 103 14.15 -26.43 -32.10
N LYS A 104 13.97 -25.29 -32.78
CA LYS A 104 13.77 -25.22 -34.24
C LYS A 104 14.97 -25.70 -35.03
N GLN A 105 16.19 -25.40 -34.59
CA GLN A 105 17.41 -25.86 -35.27
C GLN A 105 17.56 -27.38 -35.17
N GLN A 106 17.24 -27.97 -34.02
CA GLN A 106 17.32 -29.42 -33.81
C GLN A 106 16.18 -30.17 -34.51
N ASN A 107 14.99 -29.56 -34.59
CA ASN A 107 13.80 -30.15 -35.18
C ASN A 107 13.09 -29.10 -36.05
N PRO A 108 13.46 -28.94 -37.34
CA PRO A 108 12.90 -27.91 -38.21
C PRO A 108 11.39 -28.02 -38.42
N ASP A 109 10.87 -29.26 -38.40
CA ASP A 109 9.45 -29.56 -38.60
C ASP A 109 8.60 -29.38 -37.32
N LEU A 110 9.23 -29.05 -36.19
CA LEU A 110 8.55 -28.85 -34.92
C LEU A 110 7.62 -27.64 -35.02
N ASN A 111 6.33 -27.78 -34.67
CA ASN A 111 5.36 -26.69 -34.75
C ASN A 111 5.65 -25.60 -33.69
N GLU A 112 5.28 -24.35 -33.98
CA GLU A 112 5.41 -23.23 -33.04
C GLU A 112 4.53 -23.40 -31.81
N ASP A 113 3.31 -23.93 -31.96
CA ASP A 113 2.40 -24.20 -30.83
C ASP A 113 3.00 -25.23 -29.85
N ASP A 114 3.69 -26.25 -30.38
CA ASP A 114 4.34 -27.27 -29.55
C ASP A 114 5.52 -26.68 -28.76
N ILE A 115 6.24 -25.72 -29.37
CA ILE A 115 7.33 -25.00 -28.71
C ILE A 115 6.78 -24.10 -27.60
N GLU A 116 5.72 -23.35 -27.87
CA GLU A 116 5.06 -22.50 -26.87
C GLU A 116 4.52 -23.34 -25.70
N HIS A 117 3.91 -24.50 -25.99
CA HIS A 117 3.44 -25.42 -24.97
C HIS A 117 4.60 -25.96 -24.11
N MET A 118 5.71 -26.37 -24.72
CA MET A 118 6.90 -26.82 -24.00
C MET A 118 7.52 -25.71 -23.14
N MET A 119 7.60 -24.46 -23.66
CA MET A 119 8.06 -23.31 -22.88
C MET A 119 7.13 -23.04 -21.70
N SER A 120 5.82 -23.07 -21.92
CA SER A 120 4.81 -22.90 -20.85
C SER A 120 4.93 -23.94 -19.73
N LEU A 121 5.26 -25.19 -20.10
CA LEU A 121 5.54 -26.25 -19.12
C LEU A 121 6.84 -26.02 -18.36
N ALA A 122 7.90 -25.54 -19.04
CA ALA A 122 9.22 -25.33 -18.46
C ALA A 122 9.27 -24.13 -17.49
N PHE A 123 8.62 -23.02 -17.84
CA PHE A 123 8.59 -21.81 -17.02
C PHE A 123 7.46 -21.83 -15.97
N GLY A 124 6.54 -22.78 -16.08
CA GLY A 124 5.39 -22.92 -15.19
C GLY A 124 4.35 -21.84 -15.46
N LYS A 125 3.12 -22.26 -15.78
CA LYS A 125 1.99 -21.33 -15.86
C LYS A 125 1.73 -20.79 -14.46
N GLU A 126 2.00 -19.52 -14.22
CA GLU A 126 1.80 -18.83 -12.94
C GLU A 126 0.31 -18.69 -12.58
N ASN A 127 -0.39 -19.80 -12.37
CA ASN A 127 -1.64 -19.86 -11.63
C ASN A 127 -1.40 -20.33 -10.19
N SER A 128 -0.22 -20.06 -9.64
CA SER A 128 -0.02 -20.15 -8.20
C SER A 128 -0.53 -18.85 -7.59
N VAL A 129 -1.59 -18.94 -6.81
CA VAL A 129 -2.06 -17.90 -5.90
C VAL A 129 -0.91 -17.54 -4.95
N ILE A 130 -0.01 -16.65 -5.39
CA ILE A 130 0.97 -16.03 -4.50
C ILE A 130 0.22 -14.92 -3.78
N ALA A 131 -0.53 -15.33 -2.75
CA ALA A 131 -0.80 -14.42 -1.64
C ALA A 131 0.55 -13.87 -1.16
N PRO A 132 0.72 -12.55 -1.02
CA PRO A 132 1.95 -12.02 -0.46
C PRO A 132 2.05 -12.54 0.97
N ARG A 133 3.01 -13.44 1.21
CA ARG A 133 3.36 -13.87 2.57
C ARG A 133 4.14 -12.73 3.23
N SER A 134 3.41 -11.70 3.63
CA SER A 134 3.89 -10.71 4.60
C SER A 134 3.90 -11.39 5.96
N SER A 135 5.04 -11.96 6.33
CA SER A 135 5.30 -12.36 7.71
C SER A 135 5.58 -11.10 8.54
N THR A 136 4.53 -10.41 8.95
CA THR A 136 4.60 -9.42 10.04
C THR A 136 4.64 -10.19 11.36
N SER A 137 5.83 -10.58 11.81
CA SER A 137 6.03 -11.08 13.17
C SER A 137 6.26 -9.89 14.10
N THR A 138 5.23 -9.49 14.82
CA THR A 138 5.35 -8.62 16.01
C THR A 138 5.08 -9.47 17.23
N HIS A 139 6.12 -10.10 17.77
CA HIS A 139 6.17 -10.42 19.19
C HIS A 139 7.54 -10.02 19.71
N VAL A 140 7.57 -8.86 20.37
CA VAL A 140 8.63 -8.52 21.33
C VAL A 140 8.27 -9.31 22.59
N LEU A 141 9.08 -10.30 22.94
CA LEU A 141 9.09 -10.89 24.28
C LEU A 141 10.36 -10.39 24.98
N CYS A 142 10.23 -9.23 25.62
CA CYS A 142 11.05 -8.93 26.78
C CYS A 142 10.30 -9.46 27.99
N PHE A 143 10.79 -10.55 28.58
CA PHE A 143 10.61 -10.80 30.00
C PHE A 143 11.97 -11.19 30.56
N ASP A 144 12.38 -10.41 31.54
CA ASP A 144 13.69 -10.42 32.16
C ASP A 144 14.04 -11.78 32.76
N GLN A 145 15.29 -12.17 32.52
CA GLN A 145 15.98 -13.23 33.25
C GLN A 145 16.16 -12.77 34.69
N VAL A 146 15.40 -13.36 35.62
CA VAL A 146 15.65 -13.21 37.05
C VAL A 146 15.72 -14.59 37.69
N ASP A 147 16.97 -14.89 38.03
CA ASP A 147 17.47 -15.68 39.14
C ASP A 147 17.31 -17.20 39.21
N GLN A 148 18.47 -17.78 39.45
CA GLN A 148 18.87 -19.16 39.49
C GLN A 148 18.96 -19.59 40.96
N GLU A 149 18.52 -20.83 41.23
CA GLU A 149 18.88 -21.71 42.37
C GLU A 149 18.32 -21.40 43.78
N PRO A 150 18.29 -22.39 44.72
CA PRO A 150 18.80 -23.77 44.62
C PRO A 150 17.80 -24.89 45.01
N GLN A 151 18.13 -26.12 44.61
CA GLN A 151 17.60 -27.35 45.20
C GLN A 151 18.13 -27.55 46.63
N GLU A 152 17.23 -27.92 47.54
CA GLU A 152 17.55 -28.59 48.81
C GLU A 152 16.36 -29.51 49.15
N ASN A 153 16.40 -30.80 48.82
CA ASN A 153 17.00 -31.95 49.51
C ASN A 153 16.09 -32.59 50.58
N THR A 154 15.99 -33.93 50.47
CA THR A 154 15.70 -34.94 51.52
C THR A 154 14.31 -34.97 52.17
N ALA A 155 13.63 -36.13 52.05
CA ALA A 155 13.44 -37.14 53.11
C ALA A 155 11.98 -37.07 53.58
N GLU A 156 11.19 -38.11 53.82
CA GLU A 156 11.43 -39.50 54.20
C GLU A 156 10.06 -40.21 54.14
N GLN A 157 10.07 -41.52 53.84
CA GLN A 157 9.22 -42.59 54.45
C GLN A 157 7.68 -42.45 54.29
N MET A 158 6.82 -43.46 54.28
CA MET A 158 6.82 -44.89 54.63
C MET A 158 5.48 -45.42 54.09
N GLU A 159 5.43 -46.71 53.72
CA GLU A 159 4.29 -47.66 53.83
C GLU A 159 2.91 -47.22 53.26
N GLU A 160 2.26 -47.98 52.38
CA GLU A 160 1.87 -49.41 52.48
C GLU A 160 1.58 -49.97 51.08
#